data_AF-K1SQJ0-F1
#
_entry.id   AF-K1SQJ0-F1
#
_cell.length_a   1.000
_cell.length_b   1.000
_cell.length_c   1.000
_cell.angle_alpha   90.00
_cell.angle_beta   90.00
_cell.angle_gamma   90.00
#
_symmetry.space_group_name_H-M   'P 1'
#
loop_
_entity.id
_entity.type
_entity.pdbx_description
1 polymer ?
#
loop_
_entity_poly.entity_id
_entity_poly.type
_entity_poly.pdbx_seq_one_letter_code
_entity_poly.pdbx_strand_id
1 'polypeptide(L)'
;MIGGATTSDLHTAVKIAPVYSGAVVHSPNASRNAQILARLLGPDSEGFVAEVQAAQEELRRQFERDEQTRRLIPIVEVRKARKGAPHHTPVVPLHPGRMVFPDFDVADVEPYIDWNFFFPAWGLKGRYPDILDHPERGAEARKLFDDAQAMLARIRDGRLLTLQAAVGIFPARSEGDD
;
A
#
# COMPACT_ATOMS: atom_id res chain seq x y z
N MET A 1 12.12 -6.72 -15.04
CA MET A 1 11.71 -6.92 -13.62
C MET A 1 10.65 -5.90 -13.27
N ILE A 2 9.68 -6.28 -12.45
CA ILE A 2 8.53 -5.46 -12.07
C ILE A 2 8.39 -5.48 -10.54
N GLY A 3 8.15 -4.34 -9.93
CA GLY A 3 7.93 -4.23 -8.48
C GLY A 3 7.22 -2.92 -8.15
N GLY A 4 6.75 -2.79 -6.91
CA GLY A 4 6.00 -1.63 -6.45
C GLY A 4 4.80 -2.03 -5.59
N ALA A 5 4.17 -1.04 -4.95
CA ALA A 5 3.07 -1.29 -4.01
C ALA A 5 1.84 -1.94 -4.65
N THR A 6 1.61 -1.70 -5.94
CA THR A 6 0.43 -2.20 -6.68
C THR A 6 0.70 -3.47 -7.48
N THR A 7 1.95 -3.94 -7.51
CA THR A 7 2.33 -5.12 -8.30
C THR A 7 2.27 -6.37 -7.44
N SER A 8 1.96 -7.50 -8.07
CA SER A 8 1.96 -8.81 -7.43
C SER A 8 2.41 -9.88 -8.42
N ASP A 9 2.76 -11.06 -7.91
CA ASP A 9 3.09 -12.22 -8.76
C ASP A 9 1.92 -12.57 -9.67
N LEU A 10 0.70 -12.56 -9.13
CA LEU A 10 -0.53 -12.85 -9.87
C LEU A 10 -0.80 -11.82 -10.98
N HIS A 11 -0.77 -10.52 -10.67
CA HIS A 11 -0.97 -9.47 -11.67
C HIS A 11 0.08 -9.55 -12.77
N THR A 12 1.34 -9.78 -12.39
CA THR A 12 2.45 -9.92 -13.33
C THR A 12 2.23 -11.12 -14.26
N ALA A 13 1.86 -12.29 -13.70
CA ALA A 13 1.62 -13.52 -14.45
C ALA A 13 0.45 -13.42 -15.44
N VAL A 14 -0.64 -12.75 -15.03
CA VAL A 14 -1.91 -12.71 -15.77
C VAL A 14 -1.97 -11.55 -16.77
N LYS A 15 -1.43 -10.38 -16.42
CA LYS A 15 -1.63 -9.15 -17.20
C LYS A 15 -0.38 -8.66 -17.94
N ILE A 16 0.83 -8.99 -17.47
CA ILE A 16 2.06 -8.41 -18.02
C ILE A 16 2.90 -9.43 -18.77
N ALA A 17 3.18 -10.58 -18.17
CA ALA A 17 3.98 -11.64 -18.78
C ALA A 17 3.45 -12.08 -20.17
N PRO A 18 2.14 -12.21 -20.43
CA PRO A 18 1.64 -12.66 -21.72
C PRO A 18 1.88 -11.69 -22.89
N VAL A 19 2.14 -10.40 -22.61
CA VAL A 19 2.30 -9.36 -23.64
C VAL A 19 3.76 -8.98 -23.89
N TYR A 20 4.71 -9.73 -23.34
CA TYR A 20 6.14 -9.54 -23.54
C TYR A 20 6.83 -10.86 -23.82
N SER A 21 7.68 -10.91 -24.85
CA SER A 21 8.35 -12.14 -25.29
C SER A 21 9.57 -12.51 -24.43
N GLY A 22 10.12 -11.57 -23.66
CA GLY A 22 11.25 -11.82 -22.77
C GLY A 22 10.84 -12.21 -21.34
N ALA A 23 11.83 -12.39 -20.48
CA ALA A 23 11.60 -12.74 -19.08
C ALA A 23 10.93 -11.59 -18.30
N VAL A 24 9.76 -11.87 -17.70
CA VAL A 24 9.07 -10.96 -16.78
C VAL A 24 9.13 -11.53 -15.38
N VAL A 25 9.92 -10.93 -14.49
CA VAL A 25 10.07 -11.36 -13.10
C VAL A 25 9.51 -10.29 -12.17
N HIS A 26 8.58 -10.67 -11.30
CA HIS A 26 8.11 -9.81 -10.22
C HIS A 26 9.12 -9.85 -9.06
N SER A 27 9.39 -8.69 -8.45
CA SER A 27 10.24 -8.55 -7.28
C SER A 27 9.42 -8.04 -6.10
N PRO A 28 9.34 -8.79 -4.99
CA PRO A 28 8.52 -8.43 -3.85
C PRO A 28 9.09 -7.26 -3.04
N ASN A 29 10.41 -7.02 -3.11
CA ASN A 29 11.08 -5.89 -2.47
C ASN A 29 12.49 -5.69 -3.02
N ALA A 30 13.09 -4.53 -2.70
CA ALA A 30 14.40 -4.14 -3.21
C ALA A 30 15.54 -5.11 -2.85
N SER A 31 15.49 -5.75 -1.67
CA SER A 31 16.57 -6.65 -1.23
C SER A 31 16.64 -7.94 -2.05
N ARG A 32 15.56 -8.34 -2.74
CA ARG A 32 15.56 -9.49 -3.66
C ARG A 32 16.08 -9.17 -5.05
N ASN A 33 16.18 -7.89 -5.42
CA ASN A 33 16.55 -7.50 -6.79
C ASN A 33 17.92 -8.05 -7.21
N ALA A 34 18.92 -7.95 -6.34
CA ALA A 34 20.27 -8.41 -6.63
C ALA A 34 20.31 -9.94 -6.87
N GLN A 35 19.57 -10.72 -6.08
CA GLN A 35 19.47 -12.17 -6.25
C GLN A 35 18.79 -12.54 -7.57
N ILE A 36 17.71 -11.84 -7.93
CA ILE A 36 17.00 -12.05 -9.20
C ILE A 36 17.92 -11.72 -10.38
N LEU A 37 18.61 -10.58 -10.36
CA LEU A 37 19.55 -10.18 -11.41
C LEU A 37 20.71 -11.16 -11.54
N ALA A 38 21.26 -11.64 -10.42
CA ALA A 38 22.34 -12.63 -10.44
C ALA A 38 21.90 -13.93 -11.13
N ARG A 39 20.66 -14.39 -10.91
CA ARG A 39 20.11 -15.56 -11.62
C ARG A 39 19.86 -15.28 -13.10
N LEU A 40 19.30 -14.11 -13.45
CA LEU A 40 19.02 -13.73 -14.84
C LEU A 40 20.28 -13.54 -15.69
N LEU A 41 21.37 -13.05 -15.10
CA LEU A 41 22.63 -12.80 -15.77
C LEU A 41 23.63 -13.95 -15.59
N GLY A 42 23.26 -14.97 -14.83
CA GLY A 42 24.11 -16.12 -14.50
C GLY A 42 24.15 -17.18 -15.61
N PRO A 43 24.98 -18.22 -15.43
CA PRO A 43 25.16 -19.28 -16.41
C PRO A 43 23.91 -20.17 -16.61
N ASP A 44 23.00 -20.21 -15.63
CA ASP A 44 21.73 -20.96 -15.68
C ASP A 44 20.52 -20.01 -15.82
N SER A 45 20.67 -18.96 -16.63
CA SER A 45 19.61 -17.97 -16.85
C SER A 45 18.38 -18.57 -17.52
N GLU A 46 18.58 -19.47 -18.50
CA GLU A 46 17.49 -20.16 -19.19
C GLU A 46 16.68 -21.05 -18.23
N GLY A 47 17.35 -21.80 -17.34
CA GLY A 47 16.69 -22.60 -16.32
C GLY A 47 15.85 -21.76 -15.35
N PHE A 48 16.39 -20.62 -14.91
CA PHE A 48 15.64 -19.67 -14.08
C PHE A 48 14.42 -19.08 -14.81
N VAL A 49 14.57 -18.69 -16.08
CA VAL A 49 13.46 -18.16 -16.88
C VAL A 49 12.36 -19.22 -17.04
N ALA A 50 12.73 -20.47 -17.30
CA ALA A 50 11.77 -21.57 -17.39
C ALA A 50 11.03 -21.82 -16.06
N GLU A 51 11.74 -21.77 -14.93
CA GLU A 51 11.14 -21.86 -13.57
C GLU A 51 10.10 -20.76 -13.35
N VAL A 52 10.46 -19.50 -13.66
CA VAL A 52 9.53 -18.36 -13.51
C VAL A 52 8.32 -18.52 -14.41
N GLN A 53 8.51 -18.89 -15.68
CA GLN A 53 7.42 -19.08 -16.63
C GLN A 53 6.47 -20.20 -16.20
N ALA A 54 7.01 -21.31 -15.67
CA ALA A 54 6.21 -22.41 -15.13
C ALA A 54 5.37 -21.97 -13.92
N ALA A 55 5.97 -21.21 -12.99
CA ALA A 55 5.24 -20.67 -11.84
C ALA A 55 4.13 -19.69 -12.26
N GLN A 56 4.39 -18.83 -13.25
CA GLN A 56 3.40 -17.91 -13.80
C GLN A 56 2.25 -18.64 -14.51
N GLU A 57 2.55 -19.74 -15.20
CA GLU A 57 1.55 -20.56 -15.84
C GLU A 57 0.61 -21.21 -14.82
N GLU A 58 1.13 -21.71 -13.70
CA GLU A 58 0.28 -22.22 -12.63
C GLU A 58 -0.61 -21.13 -12.02
N LEU A 59 -0.07 -19.92 -11.80
CA LEU A 59 -0.85 -18.78 -11.33
C LEU A 59 -1.98 -18.40 -12.30
N ARG A 60 -1.73 -18.44 -13.62
CA ARG A 60 -2.75 -18.19 -14.64
C ARG A 60 -3.85 -19.24 -14.60
N ARG A 61 -3.49 -20.53 -14.53
CA ARG A 61 -4.46 -21.62 -14.43
C ARG A 61 -5.31 -21.51 -13.17
N GLN A 62 -4.69 -21.17 -12.03
CA GLN A 62 -5.43 -20.95 -10.79
C GLN A 62 -6.40 -19.76 -10.91
N PHE A 63 -5.94 -18.65 -11.49
CA PHE A 63 -6.80 -17.48 -11.74
C PHE A 63 -8.01 -17.82 -12.62
N GLU A 64 -7.81 -18.57 -13.68
CA GLU A 64 -8.90 -19.01 -14.56
C GLU A 64 -9.91 -19.91 -13.84
N ARG A 65 -9.45 -20.84 -12.99
CA ARG A 65 -10.33 -21.66 -12.13
C ARG A 65 -11.14 -20.80 -11.17
N ASP A 66 -10.50 -19.82 -10.55
CA ASP A 66 -11.16 -18.91 -9.59
C ASP A 66 -12.21 -18.02 -10.30
N GLU A 67 -11.90 -17.51 -11.49
CA GLU A 67 -12.86 -16.74 -12.29
C GLU A 67 -14.04 -17.59 -12.77
N GLN A 68 -13.82 -18.86 -13.13
CA GLN A 68 -14.89 -19.78 -13.53
C GLN A 68 -15.85 -20.11 -12.37
N THR A 69 -15.35 -20.14 -11.14
CA THR A 69 -16.17 -20.44 -9.95
C THR A 69 -16.76 -19.18 -9.31
N ARG A 70 -16.39 -18.00 -9.79
CA ARG A 70 -16.82 -16.72 -9.25
C ARG A 70 -18.31 -16.51 -9.47
N ARG A 71 -19.06 -16.43 -8.37
CA ARG A 71 -20.49 -16.10 -8.40
C ARG A 71 -20.65 -14.58 -8.37
N LEU A 72 -21.04 -14.03 -9.52
CA LEU A 72 -21.41 -12.62 -9.64
C LEU A 72 -22.93 -12.51 -9.69
N ILE A 73 -23.46 -11.46 -9.07
CA ILE A 73 -24.87 -11.08 -9.20
C ILE A 73 -24.98 -9.80 -10.05
N PRO A 74 -26.00 -9.67 -10.90
CA PRO A 74 -26.22 -8.46 -11.67
C PRO A 74 -26.34 -7.23 -10.75
N ILE A 75 -25.72 -6.11 -11.13
CA ILE A 75 -25.79 -4.86 -10.35
C ILE A 75 -27.23 -4.40 -10.07
N VAL A 76 -28.17 -4.73 -10.96
CA VAL A 76 -29.61 -4.45 -10.77
C VAL A 76 -30.18 -5.21 -9.57
N GLU A 77 -29.76 -6.45 -9.33
CA GLU A 77 -30.20 -7.23 -8.18
C GLU A 77 -29.60 -6.69 -6.88
N VAL A 78 -28.33 -6.29 -6.90
CA VAL A 78 -27.66 -5.61 -5.77
C VAL A 78 -28.42 -4.35 -5.39
N ARG A 79 -28.75 -3.50 -6.37
CA ARG A 79 -29.50 -2.25 -6.16
C ARG A 79 -30.88 -2.50 -5.58
N LYS A 80 -31.59 -3.55 -6.02
CA LYS A 80 -32.89 -3.95 -5.45
C LYS A 80 -32.79 -4.45 -4.01
N ALA A 81 -31.71 -5.17 -3.69
CA ALA A 81 -31.48 -5.72 -2.35
C ALA A 81 -30.92 -4.69 -1.35
N ARG A 82 -30.43 -3.54 -1.84
CA ARG A 82 -29.85 -2.47 -1.03
C ARG A 82 -30.89 -1.94 -0.05
N LYS A 83 -30.66 -2.16 1.25
CA LYS A 83 -31.48 -1.58 2.31
C LYS A 83 -31.08 -0.12 2.50
N GLY A 84 -32.07 0.78 2.53
CA GLY A 84 -31.84 2.16 2.92
C GLY A 84 -31.36 2.26 4.37
N ALA A 85 -30.58 3.30 4.67
CA ALA A 85 -30.29 3.65 6.05
C ALA A 85 -31.60 4.11 6.74
N PRO A 86 -31.73 3.90 8.06
CA PRO A 86 -32.85 4.48 8.80
C PRO A 86 -32.89 6.00 8.62
N HIS A 87 -34.10 6.56 8.68
CA HIS A 87 -34.29 7.99 8.56
C HIS A 87 -33.50 8.71 9.68
N HIS A 88 -32.60 9.59 9.28
CA HIS A 88 -31.87 10.47 10.18
C HIS A 88 -31.91 11.88 9.60
N THR A 89 -31.99 12.88 10.46
CA THR A 89 -31.80 14.27 10.05
C THR A 89 -30.30 14.53 9.98
N PRO A 90 -29.73 14.89 8.82
CA PRO A 90 -28.30 15.18 8.71
C PRO A 90 -27.91 16.33 9.64
N VAL A 91 -26.77 16.19 10.31
CA VAL A 91 -26.20 17.26 11.14
C VAL A 91 -25.57 18.30 10.22
N VAL A 92 -25.90 19.58 10.44
CA VAL A 92 -25.26 20.69 9.73
C VAL A 92 -23.80 20.78 10.20
N PRO A 93 -22.80 20.68 9.29
CA PRO A 93 -21.40 20.83 9.66
C PRO A 93 -21.13 22.21 10.24
N LEU A 94 -20.23 22.30 11.23
CA LEU A 94 -19.82 23.58 11.81
C LEU A 94 -19.10 24.47 10.78
N HIS A 95 -18.38 23.84 9.84
CA HIS A 95 -17.60 24.53 8.80
C HIS A 95 -17.88 23.92 7.41
N PRO A 96 -19.01 24.28 6.76
CA PRO A 96 -19.27 23.90 5.39
C PRO A 96 -18.38 24.72 4.42
N GLY A 97 -18.15 24.19 3.23
CA GLY A 97 -17.31 24.79 2.20
C GLY A 97 -15.85 24.33 2.23
N ARG A 98 -15.01 25.03 1.46
CA ARG A 98 -13.57 24.72 1.32
C ARG A 98 -12.76 25.39 2.42
N MET A 99 -11.95 24.60 3.11
CA MET A 99 -10.96 25.02 4.10
C MET A 99 -9.56 24.75 3.52
N VAL A 100 -8.66 25.72 3.62
CA VAL A 100 -7.28 25.60 3.15
C VAL A 100 -6.36 25.87 4.33
N PHE A 101 -5.42 24.96 4.53
CA PHE A 101 -4.37 25.01 5.54
C PHE A 101 -3.05 25.13 4.78
N PRO A 102 -2.61 26.34 4.42
CA PRO A 102 -1.44 26.54 3.58
C PRO A 102 -0.12 26.32 4.33
N ASP A 103 -0.17 26.26 5.65
CA ASP A 103 0.95 26.05 6.56
C ASP A 103 0.39 25.50 7.89
N PHE A 104 0.39 24.17 8.03
CA PHE A 104 -0.01 23.47 9.25
C PHE A 104 1.25 22.99 9.99
N ASP A 105 1.29 23.16 11.32
CA ASP A 105 2.50 22.87 12.08
C ASP A 105 2.80 21.36 12.09
N VAL A 106 4.06 21.00 11.91
CA VAL A 106 4.52 19.60 12.01
C VAL A 106 4.23 19.05 13.41
N ALA A 107 4.34 19.89 14.44
CA ALA A 107 4.06 19.52 15.82
C ALA A 107 2.61 19.04 16.04
N ASP A 108 1.66 19.56 15.27
CA ASP A 108 0.26 19.16 15.36
C ASP A 108 0.00 17.79 14.71
N VAL A 109 0.87 17.35 13.79
CA VAL A 109 0.76 16.04 13.10
C VAL A 109 1.57 14.95 13.79
N GLU A 110 2.67 15.29 14.47
CA GLU A 110 3.56 14.35 15.16
C GLU A 110 2.83 13.29 16.02
N PRO A 111 1.81 13.63 16.84
CA PRO A 111 1.08 12.64 17.65
C PRO A 111 0.26 11.63 16.83
N TYR A 112 -0.02 11.93 15.57
CA TYR A 112 -0.82 11.10 14.66
C TYR A 112 0.05 10.21 13.76
N ILE A 113 1.37 10.23 13.90
CA ILE A 113 2.26 9.34 13.16
C ILE A 113 2.03 7.89 13.61
N ASP A 114 1.58 7.05 12.68
CA ASP A 114 1.52 5.61 12.90
C ASP A 114 2.86 4.94 12.55
N TRP A 115 3.66 4.70 13.59
CA TRP A 115 4.96 4.06 13.50
C TRP A 115 4.90 2.61 13.00
N ASN A 116 3.72 1.98 12.95
CA ASN A 116 3.55 0.65 12.36
C ASN A 116 3.80 0.63 10.85
N PHE A 117 3.76 1.77 10.16
CA PHE A 117 4.18 1.87 8.76
C PHE A 117 5.66 2.23 8.60
N PHE A 118 6.24 2.89 9.60
CA PHE A 118 7.64 3.34 9.56
C PHE A 118 8.63 2.18 9.71
N PHE A 119 8.49 1.33 10.73
CA PHE A 119 9.43 0.22 10.95
C PHE A 119 9.50 -0.78 9.78
N PRO A 120 8.38 -1.22 9.19
CA PRO A 120 8.43 -2.10 8.02
C PRO A 120 9.11 -1.46 6.80
N ALA A 121 8.98 -0.14 6.61
CA ALA A 121 9.69 0.56 5.53
C ALA A 121 11.23 0.48 5.68
N TRP A 122 11.71 0.35 6.92
CA TRP A 122 13.11 0.10 7.26
C TRP A 122 13.47 -1.39 7.41
N GLY A 123 12.57 -2.30 7.03
CA GLY A 123 12.80 -3.74 7.10
C GLY A 123 12.69 -4.34 8.51
N LEU A 124 12.28 -3.55 9.51
CA LEU A 124 12.06 -4.00 10.87
C LEU A 124 10.61 -4.48 11.04
N LYS A 125 10.43 -5.80 11.06
CA LYS A 125 9.11 -6.42 11.29
C LYS A 125 8.79 -6.44 12.78
N GLY A 126 7.63 -5.90 13.14
CA GLY A 126 7.08 -5.88 14.49
C GLY A 126 6.02 -4.78 14.60
N ARG A 127 5.23 -4.82 15.68
CA ARG A 127 4.21 -3.80 15.97
C ARG A 127 4.79 -2.76 16.92
N TYR A 128 4.55 -1.47 16.68
CA TYR A 128 4.84 -0.43 17.66
C TYR A 128 3.72 -0.37 18.73
N PRO A 129 4.05 -0.20 20.03
CA PRO A 129 5.40 0.00 20.59
C PRO A 129 6.20 -1.29 20.87
N ASP A 130 5.57 -2.46 20.83
CA ASP A 130 6.16 -3.76 21.24
C ASP A 130 7.51 -4.09 20.58
N ILE A 131 7.74 -3.64 19.34
CA ILE A 131 8.99 -3.83 18.59
C ILE A 131 10.20 -3.21 19.30
N LEU A 132 9.99 -2.16 20.10
CA LEU A 132 11.04 -1.49 20.85
C LEU A 132 11.64 -2.41 21.91
N ASP A 133 10.85 -3.32 22.49
CA ASP A 133 11.28 -4.27 23.52
C ASP A 133 11.58 -5.67 22.98
N HIS A 134 11.54 -5.84 21.65
CA HIS A 134 11.80 -7.13 21.02
C HIS A 134 13.23 -7.62 21.33
N PRO A 135 13.44 -8.88 21.73
CA PRO A 135 14.74 -9.37 22.22
C PRO A 135 15.86 -9.23 21.17
N GLU A 136 15.57 -9.51 19.90
CA GLU A 136 16.57 -9.46 18.82
C GLU A 136 16.63 -8.12 18.09
N ARG A 137 15.54 -7.34 18.11
CA ARG A 137 15.35 -6.19 17.20
C ARG A 137 15.17 -4.88 17.93
N GLY A 138 14.88 -4.91 19.23
CA GLY A 138 14.56 -3.74 20.03
C GLY A 138 15.69 -2.72 20.10
N ALA A 139 16.96 -3.18 20.10
CA ALA A 139 18.10 -2.28 20.06
C ALA A 139 18.11 -1.41 18.78
N GLU A 140 18.00 -2.04 17.61
CA GLU A 140 17.95 -1.33 16.33
C GLU A 140 16.64 -0.53 16.16
N ALA A 141 15.51 -1.06 16.64
CA ALA A 141 14.23 -0.36 16.59
C ALA A 141 14.24 0.92 17.44
N ARG A 142 14.79 0.87 18.67
CA ARG A 142 14.95 2.06 19.51
C ARG A 142 15.88 3.08 18.88
N LYS A 143 17.05 2.64 18.40
CA LYS A 143 17.99 3.53 17.71
C LYS A 143 17.33 4.24 16.52
N LEU A 144 16.65 3.48 15.65
CA LEU A 144 15.96 4.05 14.49
C LEU A 144 14.85 5.01 14.91
N PHE A 145 14.10 4.68 15.97
CA PHE A 145 13.07 5.55 16.52
C PHE A 145 13.66 6.85 17.06
N ASP A 146 14.74 6.77 17.85
CA ASP A 146 15.42 7.93 18.42
C ASP A 146 15.98 8.85 17.32
N ASP A 147 16.58 8.28 16.27
CA ASP A 147 17.05 9.02 15.10
C ASP A 147 15.88 9.72 14.37
N ALA A 148 14.73 9.04 14.23
CA ALA A 148 13.54 9.62 13.63
C ALA A 148 12.96 10.77 14.47
N GLN A 149 12.90 10.62 15.79
CA GLN A 149 12.46 11.66 16.73
C GLN A 149 13.38 12.88 16.67
N ALA A 150 14.70 12.68 16.63
CA ALA A 150 15.67 13.76 16.47
C ALA A 150 15.49 14.50 15.13
N MET A 151 15.21 13.77 14.06
CA MET A 151 14.93 14.38 12.76
C MET A 151 13.62 15.17 12.75
N LEU A 152 12.54 14.66 13.37
CA LEU A 152 11.28 15.39 13.53
C LEU A 152 11.48 16.68 14.32
N ALA A 153 12.20 16.64 15.44
CA ALA A 153 12.55 17.82 16.21
C ALA A 153 13.32 18.85 15.35
N ARG A 154 14.30 18.41 14.56
CA ARG A 154 15.03 19.29 13.64
C ARG A 154 14.13 19.90 12.57
N ILE A 155 13.20 19.12 12.00
CA ILE A 155 12.23 19.59 11.00
C ILE A 155 11.35 20.68 11.60
N ARG A 156 10.80 20.45 12.80
CA ARG A 156 9.95 21.38 13.53
C ARG A 156 10.70 22.66 13.91
N ASP A 157 11.81 22.52 14.64
CA ASP A 157 12.55 23.65 15.21
C ASP A 157 13.20 24.51 14.12
N GLY A 158 13.63 23.87 13.02
CA GLY A 158 14.20 24.55 11.86
C GLY A 158 13.18 24.99 10.80
N ARG A 159 11.89 24.66 10.97
CA ARG A 159 10.83 24.83 9.94
C ARG A 159 11.28 24.34 8.56
N LEU A 160 11.85 23.14 8.51
CA LEU A 160 12.45 22.58 7.29
C LEU A 160 11.41 22.06 6.29
N LEU A 161 10.17 21.88 6.73
CA LEU A 161 9.03 21.45 5.93
C LEU A 161 7.82 22.34 6.23
N THR A 162 7.02 22.61 5.20
CA THR A 162 5.72 23.26 5.31
C THR A 162 4.65 22.21 4.97
N LEU A 163 3.76 21.91 5.90
CA LEU A 163 2.64 21.01 5.62
C LEU A 163 1.47 21.81 5.05
N GLN A 164 0.90 21.33 3.95
CA GLN A 164 -0.23 21.98 3.29
C GLN A 164 -1.38 21.00 3.13
N ALA A 165 -2.60 21.47 3.38
CA ALA A 165 -3.81 20.67 3.22
C ALA A 165 -4.97 21.51 2.70
N ALA A 166 -5.92 20.84 2.03
CA ALA A 166 -7.22 21.40 1.70
C ALA A 166 -8.29 20.37 2.04
N VAL A 167 -9.35 20.82 2.72
CA VAL A 167 -10.50 20.01 3.13
C VAL A 167 -11.76 20.68 2.63
N GLY A 168 -12.80 19.91 2.31
CA GLY A 168 -14.08 20.47 1.89
C GLY A 168 -15.24 19.66 2.41
N ILE A 169 -16.25 20.34 2.96
CA ILE A 169 -17.51 19.73 3.35
C ILE A 169 -18.62 20.40 2.54
N PHE A 170 -19.22 19.67 1.60
CA PHE A 170 -20.20 20.21 0.67
C PHE A 170 -21.57 19.57 0.88
N PRO A 171 -22.67 20.29 0.59
CA PRO A 171 -23.99 19.69 0.53
C PRO A 171 -23.98 18.52 -0.46
N ALA A 172 -24.47 17.37 -0.03
CA ALA A 172 -24.54 16.16 -0.83
C ALA A 172 -25.86 15.43 -0.58
N ARG A 173 -26.33 14.72 -1.60
CA ARG A 173 -27.42 13.75 -1.51
C ARG A 173 -27.02 12.55 -2.35
N SER A 174 -27.31 11.33 -1.89
CA SER A 174 -27.08 10.15 -2.73
C SER A 174 -28.05 10.13 -3.90
N GLU A 175 -27.59 9.76 -5.09
CA GLU A 175 -28.38 9.54 -6.28
C GLU A 175 -27.95 8.22 -6.94
N GLY A 176 -28.70 7.15 -6.66
CA GLY A 176 -28.33 5.81 -7.10
C GLY A 176 -27.11 5.28 -6.37
N ASP A 177 -25.99 5.14 -7.07
CA ASP A 177 -24.73 4.60 -6.54
C ASP A 177 -23.69 5.69 -6.20
N ASP A 178 -24.00 6.96 -6.48
CA ASP A 178 -23.20 8.15 -6.15
C ASP A 178 -23.78 8.89 -4.93
#